data_AF-A0A352AEY7-F1
#
_entry.id   AF-A0A352AEY7-F1
#
_cell.length_a   1.000
_cell.length_b   1.000
_cell.length_c   1.000
_cell.angle_alpha   90.00
_cell.angle_beta   90.00
_cell.angle_gamma   90.00
#
_symmetry.space_group_name_H-M   'P 1'
#
loop_
_entity.id
_entity.type
_entity.pdbx_description
1 polymer ?
#
loop_
_entity_poly.entity_id
_entity_poly.type
_entity_poly.pdbx_seq_one_letter_code
_entity_poly.pdbx_strand_id
1 'polypeptide(L)' 'MTSDISNTGLQLTPIRYRDWLISMKVIDKQLWLRWQHPKETFPRYSYPVTERGLTDTIRYARFLIDLVIALEEAEAKQS' A
#
# COMPACT_ATOMS: atom_id res chain seq x y z
N MET A 1 1.29 6.14 -31.46
CA MET A 1 -0.02 5.58 -31.05
C MET A 1 -0.09 5.64 -29.54
N THR A 2 -0.71 6.69 -29.01
CA THR A 2 -0.92 6.91 -27.58
C THR A 2 -2.12 6.07 -27.17
N SER A 3 -1.89 5.04 -26.36
CA SER A 3 -2.97 4.29 -25.74
C SER A 3 -3.73 5.22 -24.81
N ASP A 4 -4.93 5.66 -25.23
CA ASP A 4 -5.91 6.30 -24.38
C ASP A 4 -6.33 5.33 -23.28
N ILE A 5 -5.60 5.35 -22.17
CA ILE A 5 -6.04 4.72 -20.94
C ILE A 5 -7.26 5.51 -20.50
N SER A 6 -8.43 4.90 -20.68
CA SER A 6 -9.72 5.40 -20.24
C SER A 6 -9.59 5.88 -18.80
N ASN A 7 -9.62 7.20 -18.63
CA ASN A 7 -9.52 7.85 -17.34
C ASN A 7 -10.85 7.61 -16.62
N THR A 8 -10.99 6.48 -15.93
CA THR A 8 -12.23 5.99 -15.31
C THR A 8 -12.75 6.88 -14.17
N GLY A 9 -12.21 8.07 -13.95
CA GLY A 9 -12.67 9.03 -12.93
C GLY A 9 -12.49 8.56 -11.48
N LEU A 10 -12.09 7.31 -11.26
CA LEU A 10 -11.73 6.74 -9.97
C LEU A 10 -10.30 7.17 -9.62
N GLN A 11 -10.07 8.46 -9.40
CA GLN A 11 -8.87 8.90 -8.70
C GLN A 11 -8.98 8.41 -7.26
N LEU A 12 -8.47 7.20 -7.03
CA LEU A 12 -8.30 6.66 -5.69
C LEU A 12 -7.23 7.48 -5.00
N THR A 13 -7.68 8.49 -4.26
CA THR A 13 -6.82 9.30 -3.40
C THR A 13 -6.07 8.36 -2.47
N PRO A 14 -4.73 8.39 -2.49
CA PRO A 14 -3.94 7.66 -1.51
C PRO A 14 -4.38 8.01 -0.09
N ILE A 15 -4.54 7.00 0.75
CA ILE A 15 -4.85 7.15 2.16
C ILE A 15 -3.53 7.27 2.91
N ARG A 16 -3.44 8.23 3.84
CA ARG A 16 -2.32 8.29 4.78
C ARG A 16 -2.65 7.50 6.03
N TYR A 17 -1.73 6.67 6.49
CA TYR A 17 -1.83 5.93 7.75
C TYR A 17 -0.50 6.04 8.50
N ARG A 18 -0.49 6.77 9.63
CA ARG A 18 0.75 7.06 10.39
C ARG A 18 1.88 7.56 9.47
N ASP A 19 1.56 8.50 8.59
CA ASP A 19 2.45 9.07 7.56
C ASP A 19 2.86 8.13 6.41
N TRP A 20 2.52 6.84 6.47
CA TRP A 20 2.66 5.95 5.32
C TRP A 20 1.63 6.28 4.26
N LEU A 21 2.06 6.26 3.00
CA LEU A 21 1.18 6.41 1.85
C LEU A 21 0.66 5.04 1.43
N ILE A 22 -0.65 4.81 1.57
CA ILE A 22 -1.33 3.59 1.12
C ILE A 22 -2.19 3.94 -0.10
N SER A 23 -2.02 3.21 -1.19
CA SER A 23 -2.74 3.43 -2.45
C SER A 23 -2.97 2.11 -3.17
N MET A 24 -3.65 2.14 -4.31
CA MET A 24 -3.78 0.97 -5.16
C MET A 24 -3.18 1.23 -6.54
N LYS A 25 -2.68 0.19 -7.17
CA LYS A 25 -2.13 0.24 -8.53
C LYS A 25 -2.57 -1.00 -9.31
N VAL A 26 -2.96 -0.82 -10.56
CA VAL A 26 -3.19 -1.96 -11.46
C VAL A 26 -1.86 -2.35 -12.11
N ILE A 27 -1.48 -3.62 -11.98
CA ILE A 27 -0.28 -4.22 -12.57
C ILE A 27 -0.71 -5.57 -13.15
N ASP A 28 -0.39 -5.84 -14.41
CA ASP A 28 -0.75 -7.09 -15.11
C ASP A 28 -2.25 -7.46 -15.01
N LYS A 29 -3.12 -6.47 -15.19
CA LYS A 29 -4.60 -6.57 -15.07
C LYS A 29 -5.11 -6.96 -13.68
N GLN A 30 -4.25 -6.98 -12.67
CA GLN A 30 -4.61 -7.25 -11.29
C GLN A 30 -4.48 -5.98 -10.47
N LEU A 31 -5.34 -5.84 -9.46
CA LEU A 31 -5.28 -4.72 -8.52
C LEU A 31 -4.31 -5.06 -7.40
N TRP A 32 -3.35 -4.19 -7.11
CA TRP A 32 -2.35 -4.39 -6.07
C TRP A 32 -2.46 -3.28 -5.03
N LEU A 33 -2.32 -3.65 -3.76
CA LEU A 33 -2.10 -2.65 -2.72
C LEU A 33 -0.66 -2.18 -2.78
N ARG A 34 -0.49 -0.87 -2.83
CA ARG A 34 0.80 -0.17 -2.81
C ARG A 34 0.91 0.58 -1.49
N TRP A 35 2.04 0.46 -0.83
CA TRP A 35 2.34 1.13 0.44
C TRP A 35 3.77 1.64 0.43
N GLN A 36 4.00 2.83 0.98
CA GLN A 36 5.31 3.48 0.96
C GLN A 36 5.57 4.19 2.28
N HIS A 37 6.69 3.84 2.91
CA HIS A 37 7.19 4.54 4.08
C HIS A 37 7.79 5.90 3.67
N PRO A 38 7.64 6.97 4.47
CA PRO A 38 8.22 8.29 4.17
C PRO A 38 9.75 8.29 3.99
N LYS A 39 10.48 7.34 4.60
CA LYS A 39 11.95 7.23 4.44
C LYS A 39 12.36 6.36 3.24
N GLU A 40 11.42 5.75 2.53
CA GLU A 40 11.69 4.85 1.41
C GLU A 40 11.45 5.54 0.06
N THR A 41 12.40 5.37 -0.86
CA THR A 41 12.28 5.87 -2.23
C THR A 41 11.32 5.04 -3.08
N PHE A 42 11.28 3.72 -2.85
CA PHE A 42 10.49 2.78 -3.63
C PHE A 42 9.29 2.28 -2.83
N PRO A 43 8.10 2.18 -3.46
CA PRO A 43 6.95 1.60 -2.80
C PRO A 43 7.06 0.08 -2.73
N ARG A 44 6.47 -0.48 -1.68
CA ARG A 44 6.25 -1.91 -1.52
C ARG A 44 4.89 -2.28 -2.11
N TYR A 45 4.71 -3.56 -2.41
CA TYR A 45 3.46 -4.11 -2.96
C TYR A 45 3.03 -5.35 -2.17
N SER A 46 1.72 -5.51 -1.97
CA SER A 46 1.14 -6.72 -1.38
C SER A 46 0.98 -7.83 -2.41
N TYR A 47 0.20 -8.87 -2.10
CA TYR A 47 -0.38 -9.76 -3.11
C TYR A 47 -1.52 -9.06 -3.90
N PRO A 48 -1.88 -9.58 -5.09
CA PRO A 48 -3.05 -9.14 -5.83
C PRO A 48 -4.32 -9.17 -4.96
N VAL A 49 -5.08 -8.08 -5.00
CA VAL A 49 -6.41 -7.98 -4.38
C VAL A 49 -7.34 -8.94 -5.12
N THR A 50 -7.82 -9.96 -4.43
CA THR A 50 -8.79 -10.92 -4.98
C THR A 50 -10.22 -10.42 -4.76
N GLU A 51 -11.20 -11.05 -5.42
CA GLU A 51 -12.62 -10.73 -5.30
C GLU A 51 -13.14 -10.72 -3.86
N ARG A 52 -12.50 -11.45 -2.94
CA ARG A 52 -12.95 -11.62 -1.56
C ARG A 52 -12.53 -10.55 -0.55
N GLY A 53 -11.81 -9.48 -0.93
CA GLY A 53 -11.81 -8.32 -0.02
C GLY A 53 -10.68 -7.33 -0.13
N LEU A 54 -10.98 -6.18 -0.72
CA LEU A 54 -10.20 -4.96 -0.54
C LEU A 54 -10.09 -4.58 0.95
N THR A 55 -11.19 -4.68 1.70
CA THR A 55 -11.24 -4.35 3.13
C THR A 55 -10.28 -5.20 3.96
N ASP A 56 -10.23 -6.50 3.72
CA ASP A 56 -9.32 -7.40 4.44
C ASP A 56 -7.87 -7.16 4.03
N THR A 57 -7.62 -6.86 2.76
CA THR A 57 -6.29 -6.48 2.27
C THR A 57 -5.79 -5.20 2.95
N ILE A 58 -6.67 -4.18 3.09
CA ILE A 58 -6.35 -2.95 3.82
C ILE A 58 -6.11 -3.23 5.30
N ARG A 59 -6.93 -4.07 5.94
CA ARG A 59 -6.75 -4.46 7.36
C ARG A 59 -5.40 -5.13 7.58
N TYR A 60 -5.02 -6.06 6.70
CA TYR A 60 -3.74 -6.75 6.78
C TYR A 60 -2.55 -5.81 6.57
N ALA A 61 -2.65 -4.89 5.63
CA ALA A 61 -1.59 -3.90 5.41
C ALA A 61 -1.39 -2.98 6.62
N ARG A 62 -2.46 -2.53 7.26
CA ARG A 62 -2.36 -1.74 8.51
C ARG A 62 -1.65 -2.53 9.61
N PHE A 63 -2.03 -3.80 9.79
CA PHE A 63 -1.35 -4.69 10.75
C PHE A 63 0.15 -4.82 10.47
N LEU A 64 0.55 -5.00 9.21
CA LEU A 64 1.96 -5.09 8.87
C LEU A 64 2.72 -3.77 9.11
N ILE A 65 2.10 -2.61 8.86
CA ILE A 65 2.69 -1.30 9.19
C ILE A 65 2.92 -1.22 10.71
N ASP A 66 1.90 -1.52 11.50
CA ASP A 66 2.00 -1.48 12.96
C ASP A 66 3.07 -2.45 13.49
N LEU A 67 3.18 -3.63 12.89
CA LEU A 67 4.22 -4.60 13.24
C LEU A 67 5.63 -4.07 12.94
N VAL A 68 5.85 -3.48 11.75
CA VAL A 68 7.15 -2.90 11.39
C VAL A 68 7.53 -1.79 12.36
N ILE A 69 6.60 -0.88 12.67
CA ILE A 69 6.83 0.19 13.66
C ILE A 69 7.23 -0.40 15.02
N ALA A 70 6.50 -1.42 15.50
CA ALA A 70 6.80 -2.06 16.77
C ALA A 70 8.19 -2.72 16.80
N LEU A 71 8.62 -3.30 15.68
CA LEU A 71 9.96 -3.88 15.54
C LEU A 71 11.05 -2.80 15.52
N GLU A 72 10.86 -1.71 14.78
CA GLU A 72 11.78 -0.55 14.75
C GLU A 72 11.94 0.08 16.14
N GLU A 73 10.83 0.26 16.87
CA GLU A 73 10.84 0.78 18.24
C GLU A 73 11.54 -0.16 19.23
N ALA A 74 11.41 -1.48 19.04
CA ALA A 74 12.07 -2.46 19.88
C ALA A 74 13.59 -2.46 19.65
N GLU A 75 14.02 -2.36 18.40
CA GLU A 75 15.44 -2.24 18.02
C GLU A 75 16.07 -0.96 18.60
N ALA A 76 15.36 0.17 18.49
CA ALA A 76 15.84 1.46 19.00
C ALA A 76 16.03 1.49 20.53
N LYS A 77 15.27 0.67 21.29
CA LYS A 77 15.41 0.55 22.75
C LYS A 77 16.57 -0.36 23.19
N GLN A 78 17.08 -1.19 22.28
CA GLN A 78 18.20 -2.11 22.54
C GLN A 78 19.56 -1.47 22.20
N SER A 79 19.56 -0.36 21.47
CA SER A 79 20.74 0.42 21.09
C SER A 79 21.02 1.56 22.08
#